data_AF-A0AAD3R1U4-F1
#
_entry.id   AF-A0AAD3R1U4-F1
#
_cell.length_a   1.000
_cell.length_b   1.000
_cell.length_c   1.000
_cell.angle_alpha   90.00
_cell.angle_beta   90.00
_cell.angle_gamma   90.00
#
_symmetry.space_group_name_H-M   'P 1'
#
loop_
_entity.id
_entity.type
_entity.pdbx_description
1 polymer ?
#
loop_
_entity_poly.entity_id
_entity_poly.type
_entity_poly.pdbx_seq_one_letter_code
_entity_poly.pdbx_strand_id
1 'polypeptide(L)'
;MPNALGFTDHTKEYFPHKFSSEKHLEYVGSYLPPSDYGIEGMMVREREEFDSWYGKVCQATFNFKEEALRYCKNDIEILSKDCVKFREQFFLRLQGRYLCENRTRIVRKECGH
;
A
#
# COMPACT_ATOMS: atom_id res chain seq x y z
N MET A 1 1.13 0.57 -3.51
CA MET A 1 0.19 -0.47 -3.94
C MET A 1 -1.29 -0.13 -3.76
N PRO A 2 -1.78 0.59 -2.71
CA PRO A 2 -3.22 0.82 -2.55
C PRO A 2 -3.91 1.48 -3.77
N ASN A 3 -3.23 2.42 -4.43
CA ASN A 3 -3.74 3.07 -5.64
C ASN A 3 -3.95 2.11 -6.82
N ALA A 4 -3.19 1.02 -6.92
CA ALA A 4 -3.29 0.07 -8.04
C ALA A 4 -4.59 -0.75 -7.99
N LEU A 5 -5.19 -0.88 -6.80
CA LEU A 5 -6.45 -1.58 -6.57
C LEU A 5 -7.63 -0.64 -6.30
N GLY A 6 -7.40 0.68 -6.40
CA GLY A 6 -8.44 1.71 -6.26
C GLY A 6 -8.80 2.08 -4.83
N PHE A 7 -7.94 1.80 -3.85
CA PHE A 7 -8.15 2.30 -2.48
C PHE A 7 -7.85 3.80 -2.42
N THR A 8 -8.86 4.61 -2.10
CA THR A 8 -8.74 6.07 -1.98
C THR A 8 -8.66 6.54 -0.53
N ASP A 9 -8.92 5.63 0.41
CA ASP A 9 -9.07 5.84 1.85
C ASP A 9 -7.84 5.43 2.67
N HIS A 10 -6.83 4.83 2.03
CA HIS A 10 -5.63 4.35 2.70
C HIS A 10 -4.37 5.06 2.21
N THR A 11 -3.84 5.95 3.06
CA THR A 11 -2.54 6.57 2.84
C THR A 11 -1.46 5.70 3.47
N LYS A 12 -0.47 5.29 2.68
CA LYS A 12 0.73 4.64 3.22
C LYS A 12 1.48 5.66 4.08
N GLU A 13 1.73 5.34 5.34
CA GLU A 13 2.58 6.18 6.20
C GLU A 13 4.05 6.13 5.72
N TYR A 14 4.77 7.24 5.90
CA TYR A 14 6.18 7.34 5.54
C TYR A 14 7.06 6.78 6.66
N PHE A 15 8.09 6.02 6.29
CA PHE A 15 9.04 5.43 7.23
C PHE A 15 10.50 5.66 6.78
N PRO A 16 11.42 5.97 7.71
CA PRO A 16 12.82 6.32 7.40
C PRO A 16 13.66 5.07 7.10
N HIS A 17 13.42 4.44 5.95
CA HIS A 17 14.04 3.18 5.56
C HIS A 17 15.58 3.22 5.59
N LYS A 18 16.21 4.36 5.25
CA LYS A 18 17.68 4.47 5.26
C LYS A 18 18.27 4.52 6.68
N PHE A 19 17.48 4.96 7.65
CA PHE A 19 17.89 5.00 9.05
C PHE A 19 17.63 3.67 9.77
N SER A 20 16.78 2.80 9.22
CA SER A 20 16.47 1.51 9.82
C SER A 20 17.70 0.59 9.90
N SER A 21 18.20 0.37 11.12
CA SER A 21 19.33 -0.50 11.40
C SER A 21 19.22 -1.04 12.83
N GLU A 22 19.83 -2.20 13.10
CA GLU A 22 19.90 -2.78 14.45
C GLU A 22 20.46 -1.79 15.48
N LYS A 23 21.40 -0.92 15.07
CA LYS A 23 22.02 0.09 15.93
C LYS A 23 21.04 1.18 16.40
N HIS A 24 19.93 1.37 15.68
CA HIS A 24 18.98 2.44 15.93
C HIS A 24 17.67 1.96 16.55
N LEU A 25 17.57 0.67 16.91
CA LEU A 25 16.36 0.09 17.48
C LEU A 25 15.93 0.77 18.80
N GLU A 26 16.88 1.31 19.57
CA GLU A 26 16.61 2.02 20.83
C GLU A 26 16.61 3.55 20.65
N TYR A 27 16.63 4.06 19.41
CA TYR A 27 16.74 5.50 19.17
C TYR A 27 15.47 6.23 19.59
N VAL A 28 15.66 7.21 20.48
CA VAL A 28 14.66 8.21 20.86
C VAL A 28 15.33 9.58 20.82
N GLY A 29 14.82 10.50 20.00
CA GLY A 29 15.47 11.79 19.80
C GLY A 29 14.75 12.71 18.83
N SER A 30 15.50 13.62 18.22
CA SER A 30 14.98 14.54 17.20
C SER A 30 14.41 13.77 16.01
N TYR A 31 13.41 14.37 15.35
CA TYR A 31 12.86 13.78 14.14
C TYR A 31 13.91 13.67 13.04
N LEU A 32 13.89 12.55 12.31
CA LEU A 32 14.90 12.23 11.30
C LEU A 32 14.78 13.13 10.07
N PRO A 33 15.89 13.49 9.41
CA PRO A 33 15.86 14.35 8.23
C PRO A 33 15.12 13.70 7.05
N PRO A 34 14.55 14.50 6.13
CA PRO A 34 13.85 13.98 4.94
C PRO A 34 14.68 13.02 4.09
N SER A 35 16.01 13.19 4.06
CA SER A 35 16.92 12.32 3.31
C SER A 35 16.80 10.84 3.67
N ASP A 36 16.40 10.52 4.90
CA ASP A 36 16.29 9.15 5.42
C ASP A 36 15.03 8.41 4.94
N TYR A 37 14.07 9.14 4.37
CA TYR A 37 12.78 8.62 3.89
C TYR A 37 12.80 8.23 2.41
N GLY A 38 13.95 8.33 1.74
CA GLY A 38 14.05 7.96 0.33
C GLY A 38 13.37 8.93 -0.63
N ILE A 39 13.25 10.21 -0.22
CA ILE A 39 12.59 11.28 -0.99
C ILE A 39 13.06 11.35 -2.45
N GLU A 40 14.33 11.05 -2.72
CA GLU A 40 14.96 11.00 -4.06
C GLU A 40 14.15 10.19 -5.09
N GLY A 41 13.50 9.11 -4.64
CA GLY A 41 12.73 8.21 -5.51
C GLY A 41 11.25 8.54 -5.65
N MET A 42 10.75 9.54 -4.92
CA MET A 42 9.32 9.90 -4.92
C MET A 42 8.95 10.69 -6.18
N MET A 43 7.77 10.42 -6.72
CA MET A 43 7.17 11.27 -7.77
C MET A 43 6.80 12.64 -7.19
N VAL A 44 6.67 13.67 -8.05
CA VAL A 44 6.37 15.05 -7.62
C VAL A 44 5.17 15.12 -6.66
N ARG A 45 4.06 14.47 -7.01
CA ARG A 45 2.86 14.44 -6.16
C ARG A 45 3.10 13.76 -4.80
N GLU A 46 3.81 12.63 -4.80
CA GLU A 46 4.13 11.90 -3.56
C GLU A 46 5.07 12.73 -2.66
N ARG A 47 5.96 13.52 -3.26
CA ARG A 47 6.83 14.45 -2.54
C ARG A 47 6.05 15.60 -1.90
N GLU A 48 5.05 16.16 -2.59
CA GLU A 48 4.17 17.20 -2.01
C GLU A 48 3.37 16.65 -0.81
N GLU A 49 2.84 15.43 -0.94
CA GLU A 49 2.15 14.72 0.15
C GLU A 49 3.12 14.46 1.33
N PHE A 50 4.37 14.08 1.04
CA PHE A 50 5.42 13.89 2.03
C PHE A 50 5.76 15.19 2.76
N ASP A 51 5.98 16.28 2.03
CA ASP A 51 6.38 17.57 2.62
C ASP A 51 5.27 18.10 3.56
N SER A 52 4.00 17.95 3.16
CA SER A 52 2.85 18.31 3.99
C SER A 52 2.76 17.47 5.27
N TRP A 53 3.02 16.16 5.17
CA TRP A 53 3.06 15.27 6.33
C TRP A 53 4.25 15.60 7.24
N TYR A 54 5.46 15.72 6.67
CA TYR A 54 6.70 15.95 7.39
C TYR A 54 6.65 17.26 8.18
N GLY A 55 6.12 18.33 7.58
CA GLY A 55 5.94 19.62 8.26
C GLY A 55 5.04 19.57 9.51
N LYS A 56 4.18 18.55 9.63
CA LYS A 56 3.31 18.35 10.81
C LYS A 56 3.99 17.57 11.93
N VAL A 57 4.92 16.68 11.60
CA VAL A 57 5.49 15.71 12.55
C VAL A 57 6.94 16.02 12.93
N CYS A 58 7.67 16.79 12.12
CA CYS A 58 9.13 16.98 12.27
C CYS A 58 9.57 17.70 13.56
N GLN A 59 8.64 18.35 14.26
CA GLN A 59 8.91 19.00 15.55
C GLN A 59 8.75 18.06 16.74
N ALA A 60 8.19 16.86 16.54
CA ALA A 60 7.99 15.88 17.59
C ALA A 60 9.27 15.08 17.88
N THR A 61 9.28 14.38 19.02
CA THR A 61 10.29 13.36 19.31
C THR A 61 10.02 12.12 18.48
N PHE A 62 11.05 11.62 17.82
CA PHE A 62 11.01 10.37 17.08
C PHE A 62 11.44 9.22 17.98
N ASN A 63 10.58 8.21 18.13
CA ASN A 63 10.85 6.96 18.83
C ASN A 63 10.83 5.82 17.82
N PHE A 64 11.99 5.25 17.52
CA PHE A 64 12.12 4.27 16.43
C PHE A 64 11.20 3.06 16.61
N LYS A 65 11.03 2.54 17.83
CA LYS A 65 10.19 1.36 18.09
C LYS A 65 8.72 1.63 17.84
N GLU A 66 8.23 2.77 18.32
CA GLU A 66 6.83 3.16 18.17
C GLU A 66 6.50 3.42 16.69
N GLU A 67 7.38 4.13 16.00
CA GLU A 67 7.27 4.45 14.57
C GLU A 67 7.32 3.19 13.71
N ALA A 68 8.27 2.28 13.98
CA ALA A 68 8.39 1.01 13.27
C ALA A 68 7.18 0.10 13.50
N LEU A 69 6.67 0.04 14.74
CA LEU A 69 5.47 -0.74 15.05
C LEU A 69 4.23 -0.17 14.35
N ARG A 70 4.06 1.15 14.34
CA ARG A 70 2.94 1.82 13.68
C ARG A 70 3.00 1.58 12.17
N TYR A 71 4.16 1.80 11.56
CA TYR A 71 4.39 1.52 10.14
C TYR A 71 4.07 0.07 9.78
N CYS A 72 4.61 -0.89 10.55
CA CYS A 72 4.41 -2.31 10.30
C CYS A 72 2.92 -2.70 10.36
N LYS A 73 2.17 -2.20 11.35
CA LYS A 73 0.72 -2.43 11.46
C LYS A 73 -0.03 -1.87 10.25
N ASN A 74 0.28 -0.64 9.86
CA ASN A 74 -0.33 0.01 8.70
C ASN A 74 -0.05 -0.76 7.40
N ASP A 75 1.20 -1.16 7.16
CA ASP A 75 1.58 -1.94 5.97
C ASP A 75 0.89 -3.31 5.95
N ILE A 76 0.82 -4.02 7.08
CA ILE A 76 0.09 -5.30 7.17
C ILE A 76 -1.39 -5.10 6.85
N GLU A 77 -2.02 -4.05 7.38
CA GLU A 77 -3.43 -3.77 7.13
C GLU A 77 -3.70 -3.50 5.65
N ILE A 78 -2.90 -2.61 5.04
CA ILE A 78 -3.00 -2.27 3.62
C ILE A 78 -2.79 -3.51 2.75
N LEU A 79 -1.70 -4.25 2.98
CA LEU A 79 -1.38 -5.44 2.19
C LEU A 79 -2.46 -6.54 2.36
N SER A 80 -3.02 -6.69 3.56
CA SER A 80 -4.11 -7.65 3.80
C SER A 80 -5.37 -7.27 3.02
N LYS A 81 -5.76 -5.99 3.03
CA LYS A 81 -6.90 -5.48 2.24
C LYS A 81 -6.65 -5.63 0.74
N ASP A 82 -5.45 -5.31 0.28
CA ASP A 82 -5.03 -5.48 -1.11
C ASP A 82 -5.17 -6.95 -1.55
N CYS A 83 -4.70 -7.90 -0.74
CA CYS A 83 -4.82 -9.33 -1.03
C CYS A 83 -6.29 -9.80 -1.12
N VAL A 84 -7.15 -9.33 -0.21
CA VAL A 84 -8.58 -9.66 -0.24
C VAL A 84 -9.21 -9.12 -1.52
N LYS A 85 -8.96 -7.86 -1.87
CA LYS A 85 -9.50 -7.22 -3.07
C LYS A 85 -9.01 -7.88 -4.35
N PHE A 86 -7.72 -8.20 -4.41
CA PHE A 86 -7.15 -8.94 -5.53
C PHE A 86 -7.86 -10.29 -5.72
N ARG A 87 -8.06 -11.05 -4.63
CA ARG A 87 -8.75 -12.33 -4.64
C ARG A 87 -10.20 -12.20 -5.15
N GLU A 88 -10.95 -11.22 -4.67
CA GLU A 88 -12.32 -10.95 -5.12
C GLU A 88 -12.36 -10.66 -6.63
N GLN A 89 -11.51 -9.76 -7.11
CA GLN A 89 -11.43 -9.40 -8.52
C GLN A 89 -11.02 -10.58 -9.40
N PHE A 90 -10.11 -11.42 -8.91
CA PHE A 90 -9.68 -12.63 -9.60
C PHE A 90 -10.85 -13.61 -9.79
N PHE A 91 -11.60 -13.92 -8.73
CA PHE A 91 -12.74 -14.83 -8.82
C PHE A 91 -13.90 -14.28 -9.63
N LEU A 92 -14.22 -12.99 -9.52
CA LEU A 92 -15.24 -12.34 -10.36
C LEU A 92 -14.92 -12.51 -11.85
N ARG A 93 -13.65 -12.34 -12.24
CA ARG A 93 -13.22 -12.53 -13.63
C ARG A 93 -13.18 -13.99 -14.07
N LEU A 94 -12.95 -14.93 -13.17
CA LEU A 94 -13.07 -16.37 -13.49
C LEU A 94 -14.52 -16.80 -13.65
N GLN A 95 -15.42 -16.37 -12.75
CA GLN A 95 -16.85 -16.65 -12.86
C GLN A 95 -17.48 -16.02 -14.11
N GLY A 96 -17.11 -14.77 -14.43
CA GLY A 96 -17.55 -14.11 -15.65
C GLY A 96 -17.11 -14.87 -16.91
N ARG A 97 -15.88 -15.43 -16.93
CA ARG A 97 -15.41 -16.28 -18.02
C ARG A 97 -16.15 -17.60 -18.09
N TYR A 98 -16.32 -18.30 -16.98
CA TYR A 98 -17.05 -19.57 -16.93
C TYR A 98 -18.51 -19.42 -17.39
N LEU A 99 -19.20 -18.35 -16.97
CA LEU A 99 -20.57 -18.05 -17.41
C LEU A 99 -20.63 -17.65 -18.89
N CYS A 100 -19.66 -16.88 -19.38
CA CYS A 100 -19.57 -16.52 -20.80
C CYS A 100 -19.33 -17.77 -21.68
N GLU A 101 -18.36 -18.60 -21.31
CA GLU A 101 -18.03 -19.84 -22.03
C GLU A 101 -19.20 -20.82 -22.03
N ASN A 102 -19.87 -21.02 -20.88
CA ASN A 102 -21.02 -21.91 -20.80
C ASN A 102 -22.24 -21.34 -21.53
N ARG A 103 -22.49 -20.03 -21.48
CA ARG A 103 -23.55 -19.40 -22.29
C ARG A 103 -23.28 -19.59 -23.79
N THR A 104 -22.04 -19.39 -24.23
CA THR A 104 -21.65 -19.59 -25.63
C THR A 104 -21.83 -21.07 -26.05
N ARG A 105 -21.53 -22.01 -25.15
CA ARG A 105 -21.69 -23.45 -25.38
C ARG A 105 -23.15 -23.90 -25.41
N ILE A 106 -24.01 -23.31 -24.58
CA ILE A 106 -25.47 -23.55 -24.59
C ILE A 106 -26.09 -23.01 -25.87
N VAL A 107 -25.78 -21.75 -26.23
CA VAL A 107 -26.30 -21.13 -27.47
C VAL A 107 -25.86 -21.91 -28.72
N ARG A 108 -24.62 -22.41 -28.77
CA ARG A 108 -24.17 -23.28 -29.87
C ARG A 108 -24.92 -24.62 -29.94
N LYS A 109 -25.26 -25.22 -28.80
CA LYS A 109 -26.07 -26.45 -28.77
C LYS A 109 -27.52 -26.23 -29.19
N GLU A 110 -28.11 -25.08 -28.87
CA GLU A 110 -29.50 -24.75 -29.25
C GLU A 110 -29.62 -24.35 -30.74
N CYS A 111 -28.57 -23.78 -31.33
CA CYS A 111 -28.54 -23.42 -32.76
C CYS A 111 -28.21 -24.59 -33.72
N GLY A 112 -27.98 -25.80 -33.23
CA GLY A 112 -27.87 -27.01 -34.08
C GLY A 112 -26.78 -26.97 -35.15
N HIS A 113 -25.61 -26.40 -34.86
CA HIS A 113 -24.39 -26.54 -35.68
C HIS A 113 -23.39 -27.46 -34.99
#